data_AF-A0A3B6U605-F1
#
_entry.id   AF-A0A3B6U605-F1
#
_cell.length_a   1.000
_cell.length_b   1.000
_cell.length_c   1.000
_cell.angle_alpha   90.00
_cell.angle_beta   90.00
_cell.angle_gamma   90.00
#
_symmetry.space_group_name_H-M   'P 1'
#
loop_
_entity.id
_entity.type
_entity.pdbx_description
1 polymer ?
#
loop_
_entity_poly.entity_id
_entity_poly.type
_entity_poly.pdbx_seq_one_letter_code
_entity_poly.pdbx_strand_id
1 'polypeptide(L)'
;MTFTPFVDPDERAEKIAELHMACSTSCSRSKGVRIPVGFRNLKVLHVLEVVDVKRTSSKATRELGELTRLGKLRVVTSGATEKKCKILCEAIEKLSSLRSLYVEADKLDWLHSVSSPPPLMRSLKVAGHLGEMPDWLGSLMHLVKIYLVGSNLKGVKAMELLGTLPNLMLLGLRQNAYAGEKLVFREGAFQNLRKLDCSHNRELKEVRFEEGTSPQMEKMQFGPCRVESGILGVKHLPKLKGGVLGVLQGEMDAHPNRPVLRLSDHRSYHEQGDVVDVEESNTVRESSGHVVVVPRGSDSSQDGDNGDIEGSAVLEDHFWSCHFNGNDA
;
A
#
# COMPACT_ATOMS: atom_id res chain seq x y z
N MET A 1 4.70 60.15 10.33
CA MET A 1 5.66 59.14 10.84
C MET A 1 5.36 57.83 10.15
N THR A 2 6.11 57.50 9.10
CA THR A 2 6.02 56.22 8.39
C THR A 2 7.15 55.33 8.88
N PHE A 3 6.81 54.27 9.61
CA PHE A 3 7.77 53.24 10.00
C PHE A 3 8.01 52.31 8.81
N THR A 4 9.18 52.41 8.18
CA THR A 4 9.71 51.38 7.29
C THR A 4 10.48 50.36 8.14
N PRO A 5 10.22 49.05 8.02
CA PRO A 5 11.04 48.06 8.73
C PRO A 5 12.40 47.98 8.04
N PHE A 6 13.43 48.32 8.81
CA PHE A 6 14.84 48.23 8.43
C PHE A 6 15.25 46.75 8.53
N VAL A 7 15.07 46.00 7.45
CA VAL A 7 15.79 44.73 7.27
C VAL A 7 16.43 44.83 5.90
N ASP A 8 17.74 44.88 5.90
CA ASP A 8 18.57 44.97 4.71
C ASP A 8 18.28 43.76 3.80
N PRO A 9 17.96 43.97 2.51
CA PRO A 9 17.75 42.88 1.54
C PRO A 9 18.90 41.87 1.51
N ASP A 10 20.14 42.32 1.78
CA ASP A 10 21.33 41.47 1.79
C ASP A 10 21.37 40.60 3.07
N GLU A 11 20.94 41.14 4.22
CA GLU A 11 20.81 40.40 5.48
C GLU A 11 19.69 39.33 5.41
N ARG A 12 18.64 39.59 4.61
CA ARG A 12 17.60 38.61 4.29
C ARG A 12 18.14 37.50 3.38
N ALA A 13 18.93 37.83 2.37
CA ALA A 13 19.55 36.85 1.48
C ALA A 13 20.56 35.98 2.24
N GLU A 14 21.32 36.57 3.15
CA GLU A 14 22.27 35.88 4.03
C GLU A 14 21.56 34.92 5.00
N LYS A 15 20.47 35.35 5.66
CA LYS A 15 19.63 34.45 6.47
C LYS A 15 18.97 33.34 5.67
N ILE A 16 18.56 33.60 4.42
CA ILE A 16 18.02 32.57 3.53
C ILE A 16 19.13 31.58 3.14
N ALA A 17 20.33 32.07 2.85
CA ALA A 17 21.50 31.26 2.52
C ALA A 17 21.97 30.42 3.72
N GLU A 18 21.98 30.99 4.94
CA GLU A 18 22.24 30.27 6.19
C GLU A 18 21.18 29.20 6.47
N LEU A 19 19.89 29.49 6.22
CA LEU A 19 18.82 28.48 6.29
C LEU A 19 19.01 27.39 5.23
N HIS A 20 19.40 27.75 4.01
CA HIS A 20 19.71 26.81 2.92
C HIS A 20 20.93 25.94 3.26
N MET A 21 21.96 26.53 3.90
CA MET A 21 23.20 25.86 4.32
C MET A 21 23.01 25.00 5.57
N ALA A 22 22.15 25.40 6.52
CA ALA A 22 21.74 24.57 7.64
C ALA A 22 20.86 23.38 7.18
N CYS A 23 20.11 23.56 6.09
CA CYS A 23 19.37 22.50 5.42
C CYS A 23 20.26 21.56 4.59
N SER A 24 21.42 22.01 4.09
CA SER A 24 22.36 21.17 3.31
C SER A 24 23.39 20.44 4.18
N THR A 25 23.80 21.02 5.32
CA THR A 25 24.80 20.43 6.25
C THR A 25 24.21 19.42 7.24
N SER A 26 22.89 19.25 7.26
CA SER A 26 22.22 18.14 7.93
C SER A 26 21.34 17.36 6.95
N CYS A 27 21.95 16.82 5.89
CA CYS A 27 21.41 15.68 5.16
C CYS A 27 21.23 14.51 6.13
N SER A 28 20.17 14.56 6.93
CA SER A 28 19.70 13.43 7.70
C SER A 28 19.41 12.32 6.70
N ARG A 29 19.94 11.12 6.93
CA ARG A 29 19.62 9.88 6.19
C ARG A 29 18.13 9.47 6.29
N SER A 30 17.26 10.36 6.74
CA SER A 30 15.84 10.13 6.90
C SER A 30 15.12 10.32 5.57
N LYS A 31 14.22 9.40 5.27
CA LYS A 31 13.32 9.46 4.09
C LYS A 31 12.19 10.48 4.25
N GLY A 32 12.05 11.12 5.42
CA GLY A 32 10.91 11.96 5.78
C GLY A 32 11.22 13.43 6.04
N VAL A 33 10.21 14.28 5.82
CA VAL A 33 10.25 15.71 6.11
C VAL A 33 9.98 15.98 7.58
N ARG A 34 10.65 17.01 8.12
CA ARG A 34 10.31 17.59 9.43
C ARG A 34 9.18 18.59 9.23
N ILE A 35 8.05 18.39 9.91
CA ILE A 35 6.95 19.38 9.86
C ILE A 35 7.19 20.51 10.90
N PRO A 36 6.97 21.78 10.53
CA PRO A 36 7.10 22.92 11.45
C PRO A 36 5.89 23.04 12.39
N VAL A 37 6.03 23.85 13.44
CA VAL A 37 4.88 24.27 14.26
C VAL A 37 3.99 25.21 13.45
N GLY A 38 2.68 25.12 13.63
CA GLY A 38 1.67 25.81 12.82
C GLY A 38 1.12 24.94 11.68
N PHE A 39 1.55 23.69 11.55
CA PHE A 39 1.16 22.80 10.46
C PHE A 39 -0.36 22.53 10.43
N ARG A 40 -1.02 22.63 11.59
CA ARG A 40 -2.49 22.55 11.74
C ARG A 40 -3.29 23.52 10.84
N ASN A 41 -2.67 24.59 10.34
CA ASN A 41 -3.32 25.60 9.51
C ASN A 41 -3.56 25.13 8.07
N LEU A 42 -2.95 24.01 7.66
CA LEU A 42 -3.12 23.43 6.33
C LEU A 42 -4.44 22.63 6.21
N LYS A 43 -5.58 23.29 6.49
CA LYS A 43 -6.89 22.63 6.60
C LYS A 43 -7.39 21.95 5.32
N VAL A 44 -6.83 22.29 4.16
CA VAL A 44 -7.16 21.68 2.86
C VAL A 44 -6.19 20.56 2.45
N LEU A 45 -5.22 20.21 3.29
CA LEU A 45 -4.24 19.17 2.97
C LEU A 45 -4.89 17.78 2.98
N HIS A 46 -4.82 17.08 1.84
CA HIS A 46 -5.36 15.72 1.69
C HIS A 46 -4.28 14.64 1.70
N VAL A 47 -3.07 14.97 1.25
CA VAL A 47 -1.97 14.02 1.17
C VAL A 47 -0.76 14.61 1.86
N LEU A 48 -0.24 13.85 2.81
CA LEU A 48 1.07 14.07 3.41
C LEU A 48 1.85 12.77 3.20
N GLU A 49 2.94 12.86 2.44
CA GLU A 49 3.79 11.71 2.14
C GLU A 49 4.61 11.36 3.40
N VAL A 50 5.93 11.45 3.40
CA VAL A 50 6.75 10.88 4.48
C VAL A 50 7.08 11.94 5.54
N VAL A 51 6.52 11.80 6.75
CA VAL A 51 6.88 12.63 7.91
C VAL A 51 7.90 11.89 8.78
N ASP A 52 9.01 12.55 9.09
CA ASP A 52 9.96 12.07 10.08
C ASP A 52 9.53 12.53 11.49
N VAL A 53 9.05 11.59 12.30
CA VAL A 53 8.56 11.87 13.65
C VAL A 53 9.70 12.15 14.63
N LYS A 54 10.89 11.56 14.42
CA LYS A 54 12.09 11.84 15.23
C LYS A 54 12.49 13.31 15.10
N ARG A 55 12.50 13.85 13.87
CA ARG A 55 12.87 15.25 13.58
C ARG A 55 11.75 16.25 13.89
N THR A 56 10.51 15.79 13.89
CA THR A 56 9.33 16.62 14.17
C THR A 56 9.20 16.91 15.68
N SER A 57 8.81 18.13 16.03
CA SER A 57 8.58 18.49 17.45
C SER A 57 7.28 17.86 17.96
N SER A 58 7.21 17.52 19.25
CA SER A 58 5.98 16.96 19.84
C SER A 58 4.74 17.86 19.65
N LYS A 59 4.94 19.18 19.60
CA LYS A 59 3.86 20.14 19.31
C LYS A 59 3.35 19.98 17.87
N ALA A 60 4.26 19.91 16.89
CA ALA A 60 3.89 19.72 15.50
C ALA A 60 3.29 18.32 15.23
N THR A 61 3.78 17.27 15.92
CA THR A 61 3.15 15.93 15.87
C THR A 61 1.71 15.97 16.41
N ARG A 62 1.43 16.74 17.46
CA ARG A 62 0.06 16.90 17.98
C ARG A 62 -0.84 17.63 16.98
N GLU A 63 -0.32 18.68 16.36
CA GLU A 63 -1.01 19.46 15.33
C GLU A 63 -1.35 18.66 14.07
N LEU A 64 -0.61 17.58 13.77
CA LEU A 64 -0.93 16.65 12.68
C LEU A 64 -2.36 16.11 12.81
N GLY A 65 -2.80 15.78 14.03
CA GLY A 65 -4.14 15.27 14.29
C GLY A 65 -5.27 16.28 14.06
N GLU A 66 -4.94 17.55 13.81
CA GLU A 66 -5.94 18.60 13.52
C GLU A 66 -6.19 18.78 12.00
N LEU A 67 -5.55 17.97 11.16
CA LEU A 67 -5.74 17.93 9.73
C LEU A 67 -6.90 17.00 9.35
N THR A 68 -8.12 17.44 9.65
CA THR A 68 -9.34 16.62 9.52
C THR A 68 -9.66 16.16 8.09
N ARG A 69 -9.07 16.79 7.06
CA ARG A 69 -9.21 16.39 5.63
C ARG A 69 -8.09 15.49 5.12
N LEU A 70 -7.11 15.16 5.95
CA LEU A 70 -5.98 14.34 5.55
C LEU A 70 -6.44 12.91 5.24
N GLY A 71 -6.32 12.51 3.97
CA GLY A 71 -6.71 11.20 3.46
C GLY A 71 -5.55 10.21 3.35
N LYS A 72 -4.30 10.70 3.21
CA LYS A 72 -3.10 9.86 3.11
C LYS A 72 -1.98 10.42 3.99
N LEU A 73 -1.38 9.53 4.79
CA LEU A 73 -0.28 9.84 5.68
C LEU A 73 0.79 8.73 5.60
N ARG A 74 2.07 9.11 5.48
CA ARG A 74 3.20 8.21 5.74
C ARG A 74 4.07 8.77 6.86
N VAL A 75 4.53 7.90 7.75
CA VAL A 75 5.35 8.30 8.90
C VAL A 75 6.53 7.36 9.06
N VAL A 76 7.70 7.94 9.35
CA VAL A 76 8.90 7.22 9.75
C VAL A 76 9.16 7.55 11.21
N THR A 77 9.25 6.52 12.05
CA THR A 77 9.46 6.66 13.50
C THR A 77 10.77 6.03 13.99
N SER A 78 11.67 5.58 13.10
CA SER A 78 12.98 5.04 13.51
C SER A 78 13.78 6.06 14.33
N GLY A 79 14.15 5.66 15.55
CA GLY A 79 14.82 6.51 16.53
C GLY A 79 13.96 7.64 17.14
N ALA A 80 12.64 7.64 16.94
CA ALA A 80 11.73 8.50 17.69
C ALA A 80 11.57 7.98 19.13
N THR A 81 11.37 8.89 20.09
CA THR A 81 11.13 8.49 21.49
C THR A 81 9.73 7.93 21.65
N GLU A 82 9.53 7.03 22.62
CA GLU A 82 8.21 6.46 22.94
C GLU A 82 7.15 7.54 23.18
N LYS A 83 7.53 8.63 23.87
CA LYS A 83 6.66 9.80 24.08
C LYS A 83 6.18 10.41 22.76
N LYS A 84 7.04 10.53 21.74
CA LYS A 84 6.63 11.05 20.43
C LYS A 84 5.72 10.07 19.70
N CYS A 85 5.97 8.77 19.81
CA CYS A 85 5.10 7.74 19.23
C CYS A 85 3.71 7.73 19.88
N LYS A 86 3.59 7.91 21.20
CA LYS A 86 2.30 8.06 21.88
C LYS A 86 1.53 9.29 21.39
N ILE A 87 2.21 10.43 21.24
CA ILE A 87 1.59 11.65 20.67
C ILE A 87 1.16 11.41 19.22
N LEU A 88 1.92 10.61 18.46
CA LEU A 88 1.53 10.21 17.12
C LEU A 88 0.28 9.32 17.13
N CYS A 89 0.12 8.39 18.08
CA CYS A 89 -1.13 7.62 18.25
C CYS A 89 -2.32 8.57 18.43
N GLU A 90 -2.24 9.47 19.42
CA GLU A 90 -3.29 10.48 19.69
C GLU A 90 -3.60 11.34 18.45
N ALA A 91 -2.59 11.63 17.63
CA ALA A 91 -2.77 12.37 16.38
C ALA A 91 -3.50 11.54 15.32
N ILE A 92 -3.11 10.28 15.13
CA ILE A 92 -3.72 9.36 14.16
C ILE A 92 -5.20 9.13 14.50
N GLU A 93 -5.55 8.95 15.77
CA GLU A 93 -6.94 8.76 16.24
C GLU A 93 -7.86 9.93 15.84
N LYS A 94 -7.31 11.15 15.73
CA LYS A 94 -8.09 12.35 15.36
C LYS A 94 -8.25 12.53 13.84
N LEU A 95 -7.50 11.79 13.03
CA LEU A 95 -7.55 11.88 11.57
C LEU A 95 -8.75 11.11 11.01
N SER A 96 -9.96 11.61 11.25
CA SER A 96 -11.22 10.94 10.89
C SER A 96 -11.40 10.66 9.39
N SER A 97 -10.77 11.47 8.51
CA SER A 97 -10.80 11.26 7.05
C SER A 97 -9.67 10.38 6.52
N LEU A 98 -8.81 9.82 7.38
CA LEU A 98 -7.64 9.07 6.93
C LEU A 98 -8.06 7.76 6.25
N ARG A 99 -7.63 7.60 4.99
CA ARG A 99 -7.91 6.41 4.17
C ARG A 99 -6.67 5.56 3.95
N SER A 100 -5.48 6.14 3.97
CA SER A 100 -4.22 5.44 3.75
C SER A 100 -3.19 5.84 4.80
N LEU A 101 -2.68 4.84 5.51
CA LEU A 101 -1.61 5.00 6.49
C LEU A 101 -0.43 4.09 6.12
N TYR A 102 0.77 4.66 6.10
CA TYR A 102 2.02 3.91 6.06
C TYR A 102 2.87 4.27 7.27
N VAL A 103 3.26 3.27 8.06
CA VAL A 103 4.20 3.41 9.17
C VAL A 103 5.49 2.64 8.88
N GLU A 104 6.64 3.28 9.10
CA GLU A 104 7.97 2.67 8.97
C GLU A 104 8.77 2.90 10.26
N ALA A 105 9.25 1.82 10.89
CA ALA A 105 10.08 1.87 12.10
C ALA A 105 10.91 0.61 12.26
N ASP A 106 11.86 0.60 13.19
CA ASP A 106 12.57 -0.63 13.56
C ASP A 106 11.68 -1.52 14.45
N LYS A 107 10.96 -0.90 15.40
CA LYS A 107 9.98 -1.51 16.30
C LYS A 107 8.69 -0.70 16.33
N LEU A 108 7.55 -1.39 16.34
CA LEU A 108 6.22 -0.80 16.22
C LEU A 108 5.32 -1.10 17.43
N ASP A 109 5.90 -1.41 18.59
CA ASP A 109 5.16 -1.73 19.84
C ASP A 109 4.14 -0.63 20.20
N TRP A 110 4.43 0.63 19.86
CA TRP A 110 3.54 1.77 20.09
C TRP A 110 2.21 1.67 19.32
N LEU A 111 2.16 0.93 18.21
CA LEU A 111 0.96 0.79 17.39
C LEU A 111 -0.17 0.06 18.12
N HIS A 112 0.18 -0.76 19.13
CA HIS A 112 -0.79 -1.38 20.04
C HIS A 112 -1.48 -0.37 20.97
N SER A 113 -0.93 0.83 21.13
CA SER A 113 -1.50 1.88 22.00
C SER A 113 -2.56 2.74 21.30
N VAL A 114 -2.85 2.48 20.03
CA VAL A 114 -3.95 3.17 19.32
C VAL A 114 -5.28 2.62 19.85
N SER A 115 -6.09 3.50 20.43
CA SER A 115 -7.36 3.15 21.08
C SER A 115 -8.52 3.15 20.09
N SER A 116 -8.54 4.11 19.16
CA SER A 116 -9.60 4.24 18.16
C SER A 116 -9.01 4.51 16.77
N PRO A 117 -8.90 3.50 15.90
CA PRO A 117 -8.28 3.67 14.61
C PRO A 117 -9.20 4.49 13.68
N PRO A 118 -8.65 5.23 12.70
CA PRO A 118 -9.45 5.95 11.71
C PRO A 118 -10.46 5.04 11.01
N PRO A 119 -11.78 5.32 11.11
CA PRO A 119 -12.82 4.37 10.70
C PRO A 119 -12.89 4.19 9.18
N LEU A 120 -12.47 5.20 8.41
CA LEU A 120 -12.51 5.19 6.95
C LEU A 120 -11.23 4.61 6.30
N MET A 121 -10.37 3.96 7.09
CA MET A 121 -9.12 3.42 6.61
C MET A 121 -9.34 2.31 5.59
N ARG A 122 -8.78 2.50 4.39
CA ARG A 122 -8.86 1.55 3.26
C ARG A 122 -7.52 0.86 2.98
N SER A 123 -6.41 1.48 3.36
CA SER A 123 -5.08 0.94 3.13
C SER A 123 -4.18 1.16 4.33
N LEU A 124 -3.59 0.07 4.82
CA LEU A 124 -2.60 0.09 5.88
C LEU A 124 -1.31 -0.57 5.38
N LYS A 125 -0.19 0.12 5.50
CA LYS A 125 1.14 -0.45 5.30
C LYS A 125 1.94 -0.31 6.58
N VAL A 126 2.58 -1.40 6.98
CA VAL A 126 3.38 -1.50 8.19
C VAL A 126 4.73 -2.07 7.79
N ALA A 127 5.80 -1.28 7.95
CA ALA A 127 7.17 -1.72 7.75
C ALA A 127 7.95 -1.61 9.06
N GLY A 128 8.46 -2.73 9.55
CA GLY A 128 9.12 -2.81 10.86
C GLY A 128 8.57 -3.90 11.75
N HIS A 129 9.32 -4.25 12.79
CA HIS A 129 8.96 -5.34 13.71
C HIS A 129 7.70 -4.99 14.51
N LEU A 130 6.64 -5.76 14.28
CA LEU A 130 5.35 -5.61 14.95
C LEU A 130 5.12 -6.73 15.98
N GLY A 131 5.55 -7.96 15.68
CA GLY A 131 5.42 -9.11 16.58
C GLY A 131 4.01 -9.69 16.61
N GLU A 132 3.03 -8.96 17.13
CA GLU A 132 1.62 -9.36 17.21
C GLU A 132 0.72 -8.36 16.50
N MET A 133 -0.43 -8.79 16.00
CA MET A 133 -1.36 -7.85 15.37
C MET A 133 -2.10 -7.02 16.44
N PRO A 134 -2.21 -5.69 16.31
CA PRO A 134 -3.05 -4.90 17.19
C PRO A 134 -4.53 -5.27 17.07
N ASP A 135 -5.22 -5.43 18.20
CA ASP A 135 -6.64 -5.84 18.26
C ASP A 135 -7.56 -4.88 17.51
N TRP A 136 -7.25 -3.58 17.55
CA TRP A 136 -8.03 -2.56 16.86
C TRP A 136 -8.11 -2.80 15.35
N LEU A 137 -7.17 -3.53 14.75
CA LEU A 137 -7.20 -3.83 13.33
C LEU A 137 -8.45 -4.63 12.95
N GLY A 138 -8.97 -5.46 13.86
CA GLY A 138 -10.20 -6.22 13.66
C GLY A 138 -11.44 -5.33 13.54
N SER A 139 -11.37 -4.06 13.94
CA SER A 139 -12.46 -3.09 13.81
C SER A 139 -12.48 -2.35 12.46
N LEU A 140 -11.46 -2.52 11.61
CA LEU A 140 -11.35 -1.80 10.35
C LEU A 140 -12.22 -2.41 9.23
N MET A 141 -13.54 -2.24 9.34
CA MET A 141 -14.51 -2.80 8.39
C MET A 141 -14.32 -2.32 6.95
N HIS A 142 -13.68 -1.17 6.72
CA HIS A 142 -13.44 -0.60 5.39
C HIS A 142 -12.04 -0.92 4.83
N LEU A 143 -11.21 -1.71 5.52
CA LEU A 143 -9.86 -2.01 5.09
C LEU A 143 -9.88 -2.90 3.84
N VAL A 144 -9.28 -2.41 2.76
CA VAL A 144 -9.21 -3.10 1.47
C VAL A 144 -7.84 -3.73 1.25
N LYS A 145 -6.78 -3.05 1.70
CA LYS A 145 -5.39 -3.45 1.45
C LYS A 145 -4.59 -3.40 2.73
N ILE A 146 -3.90 -4.50 3.04
CA ILE A 146 -2.88 -4.51 4.09
C ILE A 146 -1.55 -5.03 3.53
N TYR A 147 -0.47 -4.32 3.86
CA TYR A 147 0.89 -4.72 3.56
C TYR A 147 1.73 -4.71 4.82
N LEU A 148 2.29 -5.86 5.17
CA LEU A 148 3.23 -6.06 6.26
C LEU A 148 4.60 -6.33 5.66
N VAL A 149 5.63 -5.65 6.15
CA VAL A 149 7.01 -5.77 5.68
C VAL A 149 7.94 -5.85 6.88
N GLY A 150 8.69 -6.95 7.03
CA GLY A 150 9.57 -7.12 8.20
C GLY A 150 8.85 -7.14 9.54
N SER A 151 7.55 -7.45 9.53
CA SER A 151 6.68 -7.37 10.71
C SER A 151 6.86 -8.48 11.72
N ASN A 152 7.50 -9.60 11.34
CA ASN A 152 7.77 -10.73 12.22
C ASN A 152 6.51 -11.19 12.97
N LEU A 153 5.38 -11.24 12.26
CA LEU A 153 4.07 -11.52 12.82
C LEU A 153 3.99 -12.97 13.28
N LYS A 154 3.74 -13.17 14.57
CA LYS A 154 3.66 -14.49 15.19
C LYS A 154 2.21 -14.99 15.20
N GLY A 155 2.03 -16.18 14.66
CA GLY A 155 0.92 -17.06 15.04
C GLY A 155 -0.38 -16.93 14.25
N VAL A 156 -1.32 -17.74 14.70
CA VAL A 156 -2.63 -18.02 14.08
C VAL A 156 -3.62 -16.87 14.30
N LYS A 157 -3.58 -16.24 15.49
CA LYS A 157 -4.51 -15.16 15.88
C LYS A 157 -4.54 -14.00 14.89
N ALA A 158 -3.37 -13.60 14.38
CA ALA A 158 -3.30 -12.50 13.44
C ALA A 158 -3.99 -12.83 12.10
N MET A 159 -3.87 -14.08 11.65
CA MET A 159 -4.55 -14.55 10.44
C MET A 159 -6.05 -14.75 10.66
N GLU A 160 -6.47 -15.18 11.85
CA GLU A 160 -7.88 -15.22 12.23
C GLU A 160 -8.49 -13.81 12.19
N LEU A 161 -7.84 -12.84 12.82
CA LEU A 161 -8.28 -11.44 12.82
C LEU A 161 -8.34 -10.84 11.40
N LEU A 162 -7.29 -11.02 10.60
CA LEU A 162 -7.28 -10.52 9.21
C LEU A 162 -8.33 -11.24 8.35
N GLY A 163 -8.58 -12.52 8.64
CA GLY A 163 -9.52 -13.35 7.91
C GLY A 163 -10.98 -12.97 8.12
N THR A 164 -11.32 -12.25 9.20
CA THR A 164 -12.68 -11.76 9.47
C THR A 164 -12.98 -10.42 8.80
N LEU A 165 -11.97 -9.73 8.24
CA LEU A 165 -12.16 -8.42 7.64
C LEU A 165 -12.99 -8.52 6.35
N PRO A 166 -14.19 -7.90 6.30
CA PRO A 166 -15.16 -8.17 5.25
C PRO A 166 -14.73 -7.62 3.88
N ASN A 167 -13.97 -6.53 3.85
CA ASN A 167 -13.58 -5.85 2.61
C ASN A 167 -12.11 -6.08 2.21
N LEU A 168 -11.39 -6.95 2.92
CA LEU A 168 -9.96 -7.16 2.66
C LEU A 168 -9.77 -7.90 1.33
N MET A 169 -9.25 -7.19 0.33
CA MET A 169 -9.01 -7.70 -1.02
C MET A 169 -7.54 -8.01 -1.30
N LEU A 170 -6.63 -7.41 -0.55
CA LEU A 170 -5.19 -7.59 -0.73
C LEU A 170 -4.48 -7.78 0.60
N LEU A 171 -3.77 -8.90 0.71
CA LEU A 171 -2.86 -9.21 1.81
C LEU A 171 -1.43 -9.37 1.27
N GLY A 172 -0.53 -8.49 1.71
CA GLY A 172 0.90 -8.59 1.45
C GLY A 172 1.68 -8.89 2.71
N LEU A 173 2.38 -10.01 2.74
CA LEU A 173 3.30 -10.46 3.77
C LEU A 173 4.70 -10.55 3.14
N ARG A 174 5.49 -9.47 3.24
CA ARG A 174 6.80 -9.39 2.56
C ARG A 174 7.98 -9.37 3.54
N GLN A 175 9.12 -9.88 3.11
CA GLN A 175 10.41 -9.72 3.81
C GLN A 175 10.33 -10.11 5.30
N ASN A 176 10.12 -11.38 5.62
CA ASN A 176 9.92 -11.88 7.01
C ASN A 176 8.77 -11.16 7.74
N ALA A 177 7.68 -10.84 7.03
CA ALA A 177 6.48 -10.32 7.65
C ALA A 177 5.76 -11.37 8.49
N TYR A 178 5.88 -12.64 8.11
CA TYR A 178 5.27 -13.77 8.82
C TYR A 178 6.38 -14.66 9.41
N ALA A 179 6.26 -14.95 10.70
CA ALA A 179 7.23 -15.72 11.49
C ALA A 179 6.79 -17.18 11.73
N GLY A 180 5.75 -17.65 11.05
CA GLY A 180 5.27 -19.03 11.18
C GLY A 180 5.75 -19.91 10.03
N GLU A 181 5.97 -21.18 10.32
CA GLU A 181 6.33 -22.17 9.30
C GLU A 181 5.15 -22.52 8.38
N LYS A 182 3.92 -22.42 8.89
CA LYS A 182 2.69 -22.80 8.18
C LYS A 182 1.69 -21.66 8.17
N LEU A 183 1.35 -21.20 6.97
CA LEU A 183 0.31 -20.21 6.76
C LEU A 183 -0.99 -20.91 6.32
N VAL A 184 -1.97 -20.96 7.20
CA VAL A 184 -3.25 -21.65 6.96
C VAL A 184 -4.38 -20.63 6.75
N PHE A 185 -5.02 -20.70 5.60
CA PHE A 185 -6.25 -20.00 5.27
C PHE A 185 -7.42 -20.94 5.59
N ARG A 186 -8.06 -20.70 6.73
CA ARG A 186 -9.13 -21.56 7.24
C ARG A 186 -10.43 -21.40 6.48
N GLU A 187 -11.28 -22.41 6.58
CA GLU A 187 -12.67 -22.35 6.09
C GLU A 187 -13.37 -21.07 6.58
N GLY A 188 -14.11 -20.41 5.69
CA GLY A 188 -14.85 -19.19 6.00
C GLY A 188 -13.99 -17.92 6.12
N ALA A 189 -12.67 -18.01 6.19
CA ALA A 189 -11.79 -16.84 6.26
C ALA A 189 -11.57 -16.17 4.90
N PHE A 190 -11.24 -14.87 4.92
CA PHE A 190 -10.75 -14.10 3.76
C PHE A 190 -11.72 -14.08 2.56
N GLN A 191 -13.02 -13.95 2.80
CA GLN A 191 -14.07 -14.13 1.79
C GLN A 191 -13.95 -13.21 0.55
N ASN A 192 -13.33 -12.04 0.68
CA ASN A 192 -13.13 -11.09 -0.42
C ASN A 192 -11.67 -10.95 -0.88
N LEU A 193 -10.76 -11.79 -0.36
CA LEU A 193 -9.34 -11.72 -0.69
C LEU A 193 -9.11 -12.12 -2.16
N ARG A 194 -8.48 -11.23 -2.93
CA ARG A 194 -8.22 -11.42 -4.37
C ARG A 194 -6.74 -11.58 -4.69
N LYS A 195 -5.88 -10.93 -3.90
CA LYS A 195 -4.43 -10.91 -4.13
C LYS A 195 -3.70 -11.24 -2.85
N LEU A 196 -2.88 -12.29 -2.92
CA LEU A 196 -1.95 -12.67 -1.86
C LEU A 196 -0.52 -12.49 -2.36
N ASP A 197 0.31 -11.83 -1.56
CA ASP A 197 1.74 -11.76 -1.77
C ASP A 197 2.47 -12.22 -0.52
N CYS A 198 3.20 -13.32 -0.62
CA CYS A 198 3.96 -13.91 0.47
C CYS A 198 5.46 -13.98 0.14
N SER A 199 6.00 -12.93 -0.49
CA SER A 199 7.39 -12.90 -0.94
C SER A 199 8.43 -12.74 0.18
N HIS A 200 9.52 -13.50 0.09
CA HIS A 200 10.69 -13.40 0.97
C HIS A 200 10.39 -13.64 2.46
N ASN A 201 9.55 -14.63 2.79
CA ASN A 201 9.39 -15.10 4.17
C ASN A 201 10.25 -16.35 4.38
N ARG A 202 11.37 -16.21 5.10
CA ARG A 202 12.40 -17.27 5.20
C ARG A 202 11.93 -18.51 5.94
N GLU A 203 11.08 -18.35 6.94
CA GLU A 203 10.61 -19.46 7.78
C GLU A 203 9.38 -20.16 7.21
N LEU A 204 8.69 -19.56 6.24
CA LEU A 204 7.46 -20.09 5.67
C LEU A 204 7.75 -21.30 4.78
N LYS A 205 7.33 -22.49 5.23
CA LYS A 205 7.53 -23.78 4.58
C LYS A 205 6.28 -24.35 3.92
N GLU A 206 5.09 -23.98 4.41
CA GLU A 206 3.80 -24.49 3.93
C GLU A 206 2.77 -23.37 3.84
N VAL A 207 2.00 -23.33 2.75
CA VAL A 207 0.79 -22.52 2.65
C VAL A 207 -0.39 -23.44 2.36
N ARG A 208 -1.45 -23.37 3.14
CA ARG A 208 -2.61 -24.25 3.00
C ARG A 208 -3.89 -23.45 2.86
N PHE A 209 -4.68 -23.79 1.85
CA PHE A 209 -6.04 -23.31 1.67
C PHE A 209 -7.02 -24.43 2.00
N GLU A 210 -7.81 -24.24 3.06
CA GLU A 210 -8.91 -25.15 3.40
C GLU A 210 -10.10 -24.91 2.45
N GLU A 211 -10.99 -25.90 2.34
CA GLU A 211 -12.20 -25.77 1.55
C GLU A 211 -13.06 -24.59 2.06
N GLY A 212 -13.66 -23.83 1.14
CA GLY A 212 -14.48 -22.65 1.50
C GLY A 212 -13.69 -21.39 1.90
N THR A 213 -12.35 -21.40 1.85
CA THR A 213 -11.54 -20.19 2.08
C THR A 213 -11.34 -19.37 0.81
N SER A 214 -11.21 -18.04 0.95
CA SER A 214 -10.74 -17.15 -0.11
C SER A 214 -11.34 -17.39 -1.53
N PRO A 215 -12.66 -17.52 -1.69
CA PRO A 215 -13.29 -17.90 -2.97
C PRO A 215 -13.06 -16.88 -4.10
N GLN A 216 -12.67 -15.65 -3.76
CA GLN A 216 -12.38 -14.57 -4.71
C GLN A 216 -10.89 -14.48 -5.09
N MET A 217 -10.03 -15.41 -4.68
CA MET A 217 -8.60 -15.35 -4.95
C MET A 217 -8.31 -15.39 -6.46
N GLU A 218 -7.65 -14.36 -6.99
CA GLU A 218 -7.34 -14.20 -8.41
C GLU A 218 -5.84 -14.36 -8.70
N LYS A 219 -4.98 -13.83 -7.81
CA LYS A 219 -3.53 -13.79 -8.01
C LYS A 219 -2.77 -14.14 -6.72
N MET A 220 -1.75 -14.96 -6.87
CA MET A 220 -0.79 -15.23 -5.80
C MET A 220 0.63 -14.92 -6.26
N GLN A 221 1.40 -14.28 -5.39
CA GLN A 221 2.82 -14.03 -5.60
C GLN A 221 3.62 -14.65 -4.46
N PHE A 222 4.54 -15.52 -4.82
CA PHE A 222 5.57 -16.03 -3.94
C PHE A 222 6.91 -15.57 -4.51
N GLY A 223 7.76 -15.00 -3.65
CA GLY A 223 9.15 -14.71 -4.00
C GLY A 223 9.98 -15.99 -3.94
N PRO A 224 11.32 -15.92 -3.96
CA PRO A 224 12.18 -17.03 -3.59
C PRO A 224 11.95 -17.37 -2.10
N CYS A 225 10.91 -18.18 -1.85
CA CYS A 225 10.56 -18.74 -0.56
C CYS A 225 10.92 -20.23 -0.60
N ARG A 226 11.54 -20.75 0.46
CA ARG A 226 11.77 -22.19 0.63
C ARG A 226 10.48 -22.83 1.12
N VAL A 227 9.45 -22.85 0.28
CA VAL A 227 8.18 -23.51 0.61
C VAL A 227 8.37 -25.02 0.44
N GLU A 228 9.11 -25.64 1.37
CA GLU A 228 9.54 -27.05 1.29
C GLU A 228 8.36 -28.02 1.12
N SER A 229 7.24 -27.76 1.79
CA SER A 229 6.01 -28.57 1.71
C SER A 229 5.08 -28.16 0.57
N GLY A 230 5.41 -27.08 -0.14
CA GLY A 230 4.58 -26.51 -1.20
C GLY A 230 3.34 -25.75 -0.71
N ILE A 231 2.48 -25.42 -1.67
CA ILE A 231 1.21 -24.74 -1.46
C ILE A 231 0.12 -25.78 -1.67
N LEU A 232 -0.73 -26.00 -0.68
CA LEU A 232 -1.75 -27.05 -0.66
C LEU A 232 -3.14 -26.45 -0.78
N GLY A 233 -4.04 -27.17 -1.43
CA GLY A 233 -5.45 -26.80 -1.49
C GLY A 233 -5.77 -25.73 -2.53
N VAL A 234 -4.88 -25.52 -3.51
CA VAL A 234 -5.11 -24.56 -4.62
C VAL A 234 -6.38 -24.90 -5.40
N LYS A 235 -6.74 -26.18 -5.48
CA LYS A 235 -8.01 -26.68 -6.06
C LYS A 235 -9.28 -26.05 -5.44
N HIS A 236 -9.21 -25.53 -4.21
CA HIS A 236 -10.33 -24.88 -3.54
C HIS A 236 -10.50 -23.39 -3.95
N LEU A 237 -9.67 -22.87 -4.86
CA LEU A 237 -9.65 -21.47 -5.28
C LEU A 237 -10.21 -21.28 -6.71
N PRO A 238 -11.54 -21.20 -6.89
CA PRO A 238 -12.18 -21.31 -8.20
C PRO A 238 -11.91 -20.14 -9.15
N LYS A 239 -11.39 -19.00 -8.67
CA LYS A 239 -11.12 -17.80 -9.47
C LYS A 239 -9.63 -17.56 -9.72
N LEU A 240 -8.76 -18.48 -9.30
CA LEU A 240 -7.31 -18.30 -9.44
C LEU A 240 -6.91 -18.32 -10.92
N LYS A 241 -6.26 -17.24 -11.36
CA LYS A 241 -5.84 -17.02 -12.77
C LYS A 241 -4.31 -16.90 -12.95
N GLY A 242 -3.57 -16.53 -11.90
CA GLY A 242 -2.11 -16.36 -11.98
C GLY A 242 -1.38 -16.68 -10.67
N GLY A 243 -0.21 -17.31 -10.80
CA GLY A 243 0.66 -17.75 -9.69
C GLY A 243 2.15 -17.73 -10.08
N VAL A 244 3.06 -17.91 -9.12
CA VAL A 244 4.53 -17.93 -9.34
C VAL A 244 5.19 -19.22 -8.85
N LEU A 245 6.22 -19.59 -9.62
CA LEU A 245 7.19 -20.69 -9.63
C LEU A 245 7.61 -21.30 -8.28
N GLY A 246 7.76 -22.64 -8.27
CA GLY A 246 8.68 -23.33 -7.36
C GLY A 246 8.29 -24.74 -6.94
N VAL A 247 6.99 -25.02 -6.73
CA VAL A 247 6.57 -26.30 -6.09
C VAL A 247 5.21 -26.81 -6.60
N LEU A 248 4.58 -26.09 -7.53
CA LEU A 248 3.16 -26.24 -7.82
C LEU A 248 2.81 -26.82 -9.19
N GLN A 249 3.79 -27.24 -10.00
CA GLN A 249 3.52 -27.63 -11.40
C GLN A 249 2.41 -28.68 -11.50
N GLY A 250 2.44 -29.73 -10.64
CA GLY A 250 1.42 -30.78 -10.62
C GLY A 250 0.02 -30.33 -10.19
N GLU A 251 -0.12 -29.48 -9.16
CA GLU A 251 -1.43 -28.97 -8.73
C GLU A 251 -1.99 -27.90 -9.67
N MET A 252 -1.12 -27.10 -10.30
CA MET A 252 -1.52 -26.07 -11.27
C MET A 252 -2.00 -26.67 -12.59
N ASP A 253 -1.34 -27.74 -13.06
CA ASP A 253 -1.75 -28.46 -14.27
C ASP A 253 -3.09 -29.17 -14.08
N ALA A 254 -3.39 -29.61 -12.85
CA ALA A 254 -4.68 -30.19 -12.45
C ALA A 254 -5.78 -29.16 -12.16
N HIS A 255 -5.44 -27.87 -12.08
CA HIS A 255 -6.41 -26.83 -11.74
C HIS A 255 -7.32 -26.50 -12.94
N PRO A 256 -8.66 -26.40 -12.77
CA PRO A 256 -9.61 -26.21 -13.86
C PRO A 256 -9.35 -24.95 -14.71
N ASN A 257 -8.85 -23.88 -14.09
CA ASN A 257 -8.51 -22.63 -14.80
C ASN A 257 -7.07 -22.55 -15.32
N ARG A 258 -6.25 -23.60 -15.14
CA ARG A 258 -4.82 -23.66 -15.55
C ARG A 258 -4.08 -22.32 -15.36
N PRO A 259 -3.92 -21.83 -14.12
CA PRO A 259 -3.36 -20.52 -13.86
C PRO A 259 -1.96 -20.39 -14.45
N VAL A 260 -1.72 -19.31 -15.19
CA VAL A 260 -0.46 -19.12 -15.94
C VAL A 260 0.61 -18.56 -15.02
N LEU A 261 1.80 -19.16 -15.10
CA LEU A 261 3.02 -18.71 -14.44
C LEU A 261 3.46 -17.38 -15.03
N ARG A 262 3.61 -16.36 -14.19
CA ARG A 262 4.37 -15.15 -14.56
C ARG A 262 5.64 -15.10 -13.74
N LEU A 263 6.77 -15.38 -14.38
CA LEU A 263 8.08 -15.10 -13.84
C LEU A 263 8.14 -13.59 -13.55
N SER A 264 8.20 -13.23 -12.27
CA SER A 264 8.77 -11.94 -11.91
C SER A 264 10.27 -12.18 -11.84
N ASP A 265 10.93 -12.12 -13.00
CA ASP A 265 12.39 -12.05 -13.04
C ASP A 265 12.83 -10.88 -12.18
N HIS A 266 13.96 -11.06 -11.51
CA HIS A 266 14.65 -10.05 -10.73
C HIS A 266 14.86 -8.77 -11.55
N ARG A 267 13.86 -7.88 -11.60
CA ARG A 267 14.12 -6.48 -11.85
C ARG A 267 14.56 -5.91 -10.52
N SER A 268 15.85 -5.62 -10.46
CA SER A 268 16.41 -4.62 -9.56
C SER A 268 15.39 -3.51 -9.36
N TYR A 269 15.25 -3.03 -8.13
CA TYR A 269 14.45 -1.86 -7.82
C TYR A 269 15.07 -0.60 -8.46
N HIS A 270 15.19 -0.51 -9.77
CA HIS A 270 15.58 0.65 -10.54
C HIS A 270 14.98 0.52 -11.94
N GLU A 271 14.20 1.54 -12.30
CA GLU A 271 13.80 1.96 -13.66
C GLU A 271 13.11 0.93 -14.58
N GLN A 272 11.83 1.18 -14.90
CA GLN A 272 11.44 1.72 -16.21
C GLN A 272 9.93 2.02 -16.15
N GLY A 273 9.55 3.25 -16.46
CA GLY A 273 8.19 3.53 -16.88
C GLY A 273 8.04 3.08 -18.32
N ASP A 274 7.03 2.28 -18.61
CA ASP A 274 6.56 2.05 -19.98
C ASP A 274 5.39 3.03 -20.18
N VAL A 275 5.54 4.07 -21.01
CA VAL A 275 5.35 4.06 -22.47
C VAL A 275 4.14 3.22 -22.85
N VAL A 276 3.08 3.95 -23.20
CA VAL A 276 1.84 3.43 -23.73
C VAL A 276 2.10 3.11 -25.20
N ASP A 277 2.32 1.84 -25.52
CA ASP A 277 2.18 1.39 -26.91
C ASP A 277 0.69 1.27 -27.22
N VAL A 278 0.22 2.24 -28.01
CA VAL A 278 -1.02 2.16 -28.76
C VAL A 278 -0.87 1.04 -29.77
N GLU A 279 -1.75 0.05 -29.73
CA GLU A 279 -1.91 -0.92 -30.80
C GLU A 279 -2.32 -0.19 -32.10
N GLU A 280 -1.33 0.18 -32.92
CA GLU A 280 -1.55 0.39 -34.35
C GLU A 280 -1.51 -0.97 -35.05
N SER A 281 -2.68 -1.38 -35.52
CA SER A 281 -2.89 -2.56 -36.34
C SER A 281 -2.42 -2.30 -37.76
N ASN A 282 -1.17 -2.65 -38.07
CA ASN A 282 -0.68 -2.70 -39.45
C ASN A 282 -1.14 -4.01 -40.12
N THR A 283 -2.22 -3.91 -40.91
CA THR A 283 -2.47 -4.85 -42.01
C THR A 283 -1.99 -4.20 -43.31
N VAL A 284 -0.95 -4.77 -43.91
CA VAL A 284 -0.54 -4.44 -45.27
C VAL A 284 -1.52 -5.13 -46.22
N ARG A 285 -2.31 -4.33 -46.96
CA ARG A 285 -2.82 -4.73 -48.28
C ARG A 285 -2.77 -3.53 -49.23
N GLU A 286 -2.01 -3.72 -50.28
CA GLU A 286 -2.00 -2.89 -51.48
C GLU A 286 -3.41 -2.82 -52.08
N SER A 287 -3.84 -1.62 -52.50
CA SER A 287 -4.20 -1.32 -53.90
C SER A 287 -5.05 -0.06 -54.01
N SER A 288 -4.65 0.76 -55.00
CA SER A 288 -5.46 1.60 -55.88
C SER A 288 -6.61 2.42 -55.30
N GLY A 289 -6.47 3.75 -55.39
CA GLY A 289 -7.45 4.70 -54.90
C GLY A 289 -8.72 4.81 -55.73
N HIS A 290 -9.69 5.54 -55.15
CA HIS A 290 -10.62 6.43 -55.85
C HIS A 290 -11.30 7.33 -54.80
N VAL A 291 -11.44 8.60 -55.16
CA VAL A 291 -12.14 9.65 -54.41
C VAL A 291 -13.63 9.54 -54.70
N VAL A 292 -14.49 9.53 -53.68
CA VAL A 292 -15.91 9.92 -53.81
C VAL A 292 -16.36 10.69 -52.57
N VAL A 293 -17.09 11.78 -52.82
CA VAL A 293 -17.65 12.76 -51.88
C VAL A 293 -19.09 12.37 -51.48
N VAL A 294 -19.37 12.37 -50.15
CA VAL A 294 -20.57 12.77 -49.35
C VAL A 294 -21.97 12.76 -50.04
N PRO A 295 -23.06 12.22 -49.40
CA PRO A 295 -23.95 13.07 -48.59
C PRO A 295 -24.65 12.46 -47.35
N ARG A 296 -25.16 13.38 -46.51
CA ARG A 296 -26.05 13.26 -45.33
C ARG A 296 -27.39 12.55 -45.60
N GLY A 297 -27.94 11.96 -44.54
CA GLY A 297 -29.38 11.78 -44.25
C GLY A 297 -29.54 11.08 -42.90
N SER A 298 -29.97 11.74 -41.82
CA SER A 298 -31.35 12.09 -41.38
C SER A 298 -32.11 10.94 -40.69
N ASP A 299 -32.40 11.20 -39.40
CA ASP A 299 -33.53 10.78 -38.54
C ASP A 299 -34.05 9.34 -38.56
N SER A 300 -34.18 8.73 -37.37
CA SER A 300 -35.44 8.79 -36.58
C SER A 300 -35.47 7.69 -35.49
N SER A 301 -36.02 8.06 -34.31
CA SER A 301 -36.85 7.24 -33.39
C SER A 301 -36.24 5.96 -32.77
N GLN A 302 -36.52 5.51 -31.54
CA GLN A 302 -37.42 5.87 -30.44
C GLN A 302 -37.05 4.98 -29.23
N ASP A 303 -37.50 5.42 -28.06
CA ASP A 303 -37.91 4.65 -26.86
C ASP A 303 -36.86 3.95 -25.97
N GLY A 304 -37.02 4.23 -24.65
CA GLY A 304 -37.19 3.14 -23.69
C GLY A 304 -36.18 3.03 -22.55
N ASP A 305 -36.41 3.82 -21.51
CA ASP A 305 -36.54 3.40 -20.11
C ASP A 305 -35.38 2.74 -19.32
N ASN A 306 -35.14 3.35 -18.14
CA ASN A 306 -34.68 2.81 -16.86
C ASN A 306 -33.31 2.10 -16.71
N GLY A 307 -32.56 2.56 -15.71
CA GLY A 307 -31.60 1.70 -14.99
C GLY A 307 -30.41 2.46 -14.40
N ASP A 308 -30.45 2.64 -13.08
CA ASP A 308 -29.35 3.13 -12.25
C ASP A 308 -28.01 2.45 -12.55
N ILE A 309 -26.96 3.26 -12.78
CA ILE A 309 -25.58 2.77 -12.80
C ILE A 309 -24.85 3.39 -11.60
N GLU A 310 -24.75 2.57 -10.55
CA GLU A 310 -23.81 2.72 -9.45
C GLU A 310 -22.38 2.79 -10.04
N GLY A 311 -21.75 3.95 -9.91
CA GLY A 311 -20.42 4.22 -10.43
C GLY A 311 -19.35 3.37 -9.74
N SER A 312 -18.96 2.27 -10.37
CA SER A 312 -17.73 1.54 -10.08
C SER A 312 -16.52 2.35 -10.57
N ALA A 313 -15.94 3.17 -9.69
CA ALA A 313 -14.64 3.79 -9.92
C ALA A 313 -13.54 2.87 -9.35
N VAL A 314 -13.13 1.88 -10.14
CA VAL A 314 -11.84 1.19 -9.94
C VAL A 314 -10.74 2.12 -10.45
N LEU A 315 -10.23 2.96 -9.56
CA LEU A 315 -8.94 3.62 -9.79
C LEU A 315 -7.84 2.62 -9.44
N GLU A 316 -7.30 2.00 -10.48
CA GLU A 316 -6.06 1.22 -10.43
C GLU A 316 -4.88 2.17 -10.17
N ASP A 317 -4.55 2.39 -8.90
CA ASP A 317 -3.28 3.01 -8.54
C ASP A 317 -2.15 1.97 -8.61
N HIS A 318 -1.61 1.81 -9.82
CA HIS A 318 -0.34 1.13 -10.08
C HIS A 318 0.82 2.06 -9.74
N PHE A 319 1.40 2.00 -8.54
CA PHE A 319 2.76 2.50 -8.28
C PHE A 319 3.34 1.86 -7.01
N TRP A 320 4.65 1.98 -6.85
CA TRP A 320 5.48 1.79 -5.63
C TRP A 320 6.46 0.61 -5.62
N SER A 321 7.62 0.89 -6.22
CA SER A 321 8.94 0.30 -5.94
C SER A 321 9.42 0.69 -4.54
N CYS A 322 10.15 -0.21 -3.85
CA CYS A 322 10.83 0.07 -2.60
C CYS A 322 12.33 -0.19 -2.76
N HIS A 323 13.19 0.82 -2.58
CA HIS A 323 14.61 0.59 -2.29
C HIS A 323 14.78 0.12 -0.85
N PHE A 324 15.46 -1.00 -0.67
CA PHE A 324 16.03 -1.43 0.60
C PHE A 324 17.48 -1.85 0.33
N ASN A 325 18.44 -0.96 0.59
CA ASN A 325 19.85 -1.33 0.66
C ASN A 325 20.12 -1.79 2.09
N GLY A 326 20.13 -3.11 2.28
CA GLY A 326 20.70 -3.74 3.47
C GLY A 326 22.13 -4.16 3.15
N ASN A 327 23.09 -3.28 3.43
CA ASN A 327 24.46 -3.65 3.75
C ASN A 327 24.72 -3.07 5.14
N ASP A 328 24.95 -3.94 6.11
CA ASP A 328 26.16 -3.92 6.93
C ASP A 328 26.13 -5.10 7.91
N ALA A 329 27.20 -5.90 7.81
CA ALA A 329 27.81 -6.87 8.74
C ALA A 329 26.91 -7.87 9.48
#